data_AF-A0A564ZBP5-F1
#
_entry.id   AF-A0A564ZBP5-F1
#
_cell.length_a   1.000
_cell.length_b   1.000
_cell.length_c   1.000
_cell.angle_alpha   90.00
_cell.angle_beta   90.00
_cell.angle_gamma   90.00
#
_symmetry.space_group_name_H-M   'P 1'
#
loop_
_entity.id
_entity.type
_entity.pdbx_description
1 polymer ?
#
loop_
_entity_poly.entity_id
_entity_poly.type
_entity_poly.pdbx_seq_one_letter_code
_entity_poly.pdbx_strand_id
1 'polypeptide(L)'
;RVRRERLDIFINTEEGEEVGAHLTVLSASFPVFRKYLSGNDVVHVQLSRFPHQVVNSAVEYAYGGIENISPEVALRLYLLAHILLNEALVDGCTKFLCARIEETNVTELWSAANVTKNEVLIGVCVPLVAMNWEMFRTSRLFHVITEIKGMLSLLGCPRMAQESATSILKALIEWRNTSRDDEVRTARTTAFRDMVLLLRIEDTPDLITDHF
;
A
#
# COMPACT_ATOMS: atom_id res chain seq x y z
N ARG A 1 25.13 -22.34 3.74
CA ARG A 1 24.38 -23.56 4.14
C ARG A 1 24.17 -23.51 5.66
N VAL A 2 23.12 -22.83 6.11
CA VAL A 2 22.79 -22.67 7.54
C VAL A 2 22.37 -24.02 8.10
N ARG A 3 22.91 -24.41 9.26
CA ARG A 3 22.58 -25.67 9.94
C ARG A 3 21.08 -25.67 10.28
N ARG A 4 20.33 -26.65 9.75
CA ARG A 4 18.89 -26.89 10.02
C ARG A 4 18.61 -27.42 11.44
N GLU A 5 19.52 -27.24 12.38
CA GLU A 5 19.38 -27.79 13.72
C GLU A 5 18.63 -26.77 14.59
N ARG A 6 17.36 -27.07 14.91
CA ARG A 6 16.45 -26.36 15.84
C ARG A 6 15.66 -25.17 15.28
N LEU A 7 15.05 -25.32 14.11
CA LEU A 7 13.96 -24.43 13.69
C LEU A 7 12.78 -24.64 14.66
N ASP A 8 12.24 -23.54 15.18
CA ASP A 8 11.21 -23.49 16.22
C ASP A 8 9.99 -22.65 15.79
N ILE A 9 10.00 -22.11 14.56
CA ILE A 9 8.85 -21.51 13.90
C ILE A 9 8.78 -21.91 12.42
N PHE A 10 7.57 -22.24 11.96
CA PHE A 10 7.25 -22.59 10.57
C PHE A 10 6.14 -21.67 10.05
N ILE A 11 6.39 -21.06 8.90
CA ILE A 11 5.47 -20.11 8.27
C ILE A 11 4.89 -20.75 7.02
N ASN A 12 3.58 -20.94 7.02
CA ASN A 12 2.82 -21.47 5.89
C ASN A 12 2.47 -20.36 4.90
N THR A 13 2.75 -20.60 3.62
CA THR A 13 2.67 -19.64 2.51
C THR A 13 1.35 -19.76 1.73
N GLU A 14 1.14 -18.89 0.73
CA GLU A 14 0.00 -18.95 -0.19
C GLU A 14 -0.10 -20.31 -0.91
N GLU A 15 1.04 -20.88 -1.29
CA GLU A 15 1.15 -22.15 -1.98
C GLU A 15 1.01 -23.37 -1.06
N GLY A 16 0.85 -23.16 0.26
CA GLY A 16 0.86 -24.23 1.26
C GLY A 16 2.25 -24.79 1.56
N GLU A 17 3.31 -24.14 1.08
CA GLU A 17 4.69 -24.47 1.42
C GLU A 17 5.09 -23.87 2.77
N GLU A 18 5.99 -24.53 3.50
CA GLU A 18 6.50 -24.06 4.80
C GLU A 18 7.90 -23.46 4.69
N VAL A 19 8.07 -22.27 5.28
CA VAL A 19 9.37 -21.63 5.50
C VAL A 19 9.69 -21.69 6.99
N GLY A 20 10.72 -22.49 7.34
CA GLY A 20 11.18 -22.63 8.72
C GLY A 20 12.26 -21.60 9.09
N ALA A 21 12.21 -21.09 10.32
CA ALA A 21 13.19 -20.14 10.84
C ALA A 21 13.45 -20.33 12.35
N HIS A 22 14.39 -19.55 12.89
CA HIS A 22 14.57 -19.41 14.34
C HIS A 22 13.72 -18.24 14.82
N LEU A 23 12.84 -18.48 15.78
CA LEU A 23 11.91 -17.53 16.37
C LEU A 23 12.65 -16.37 17.01
N THR A 24 13.80 -16.63 17.62
CA THR A 24 14.70 -15.61 18.17
C THR A 24 15.19 -14.62 17.11
N VAL A 25 15.59 -15.13 15.94
CA VAL A 25 16.03 -14.30 14.80
C VAL A 25 14.86 -13.52 14.19
N LEU A 26 13.73 -14.18 13.95
CA LEU A 26 12.56 -13.50 13.40
C LEU A 26 12.02 -12.43 14.34
N SER A 27 11.97 -12.69 15.65
CA SER A 27 11.44 -11.73 16.64
C SER A 27 12.33 -10.50 16.83
N ALA A 28 13.63 -10.61 16.50
CA ALA A 28 14.54 -9.47 16.48
C ALA A 28 14.21 -8.51 15.34
N SER A 29 13.87 -9.04 14.16
CA SER A 29 13.59 -8.25 12.95
C SER A 29 12.11 -7.85 12.80
N PHE A 30 11.19 -8.72 13.21
CA PHE A 30 9.75 -8.58 13.02
C PHE A 30 9.04 -8.64 14.38
N PRO A 31 8.67 -7.49 14.98
CA PRO A 31 8.15 -7.41 16.34
C PRO A 31 6.92 -8.29 16.61
N VAL A 32 6.09 -8.55 15.59
CA VAL A 32 4.86 -9.35 15.70
C VAL A 32 5.13 -10.78 16.24
N PHE A 33 6.32 -11.34 16.02
CA PHE A 33 6.64 -12.70 16.49
C PHE A 33 7.06 -12.77 17.96
N ARG A 34 7.38 -11.63 18.61
CA ARG A 34 7.83 -11.62 20.02
C ARG A 34 6.83 -12.26 20.98
N LYS A 35 5.54 -12.21 20.65
CA LYS A 35 4.46 -12.83 21.45
C LYS A 35 4.61 -14.35 21.59
N TYR A 36 5.39 -14.99 20.72
CA TYR A 36 5.59 -16.45 20.75
C TYR A 36 6.82 -16.87 21.57
N LEU A 37 7.67 -15.93 22.03
CA LEU A 37 8.91 -16.24 22.75
C LEU A 37 8.70 -16.85 24.14
N SER A 38 7.49 -16.77 24.70
CA SER A 38 7.15 -17.31 26.02
C SER A 38 6.77 -18.80 25.99
N GLY A 39 6.62 -19.40 24.82
CA GLY A 39 6.26 -20.81 24.65
C GLY A 39 7.48 -21.72 24.50
N ASN A 40 7.34 -22.99 24.88
CA ASN A 40 8.32 -24.05 24.62
C ASN A 40 7.97 -24.90 23.39
N ASP A 41 6.84 -24.62 22.75
CA ASP A 41 6.33 -25.38 21.61
C ASP A 41 6.81 -24.80 20.27
N VAL A 42 6.88 -25.66 19.26
CA VAL A 42 7.09 -25.25 17.87
C VAL A 42 5.90 -24.40 17.41
N VAL A 43 6.19 -23.23 16.86
CA VAL A 43 5.19 -22.26 16.43
C VAL A 43 4.86 -22.47 14.95
N HIS A 44 3.57 -22.53 14.62
CA HIS A 44 3.12 -22.49 13.22
C HIS A 44 2.31 -21.21 12.98
N VAL A 45 2.65 -20.47 11.93
CA VAL A 45 1.99 -19.22 11.54
C VAL A 45 1.53 -19.30 10.09
N GLN A 46 0.35 -18.76 9.81
CA GLN A 46 -0.18 -18.67 8.45
C GLN A 46 0.02 -17.28 7.87
N LEU A 47 0.69 -17.21 6.71
CA LEU A 47 0.76 -16.02 5.85
C LEU A 47 0.23 -16.37 4.45
N SER A 48 -1.00 -16.88 4.38
CA SER A 48 -1.64 -17.44 3.17
C SER A 48 -1.87 -16.45 2.03
N ARG A 49 -1.59 -15.17 2.22
CA ARG A 49 -1.69 -14.13 1.18
C ARG A 49 -0.34 -13.78 0.54
N PHE A 50 0.73 -14.43 1.01
CA PHE A 50 2.09 -14.15 0.59
C PHE A 50 2.74 -15.38 -0.05
N PRO A 51 3.25 -15.24 -1.28
CA PRO A 51 3.99 -16.30 -1.96
C PRO A 51 5.21 -16.77 -1.17
N HIS A 52 5.58 -18.02 -1.35
CA HIS A 52 6.76 -18.63 -0.74
C HIS A 52 8.01 -17.78 -0.91
N GLN A 53 8.26 -17.27 -2.11
CA GLN A 53 9.43 -16.44 -2.39
C GLN A 53 9.47 -15.16 -1.54
N VAL A 54 8.32 -14.54 -1.28
CA VAL A 54 8.22 -13.31 -0.48
C VAL A 54 8.47 -13.62 0.98
N VAL A 55 7.88 -14.70 1.50
CA VAL A 55 8.09 -15.15 2.88
C VAL A 55 9.55 -15.56 3.10
N ASN A 56 10.13 -16.33 2.17
CA ASN A 56 11.54 -16.71 2.23
C ASN A 56 12.46 -15.49 2.19
N SER A 57 12.16 -14.48 1.35
CA SER A 57 12.92 -13.22 1.33
C SER A 57 12.84 -12.52 2.69
N ALA A 58 11.66 -12.41 3.30
CA ALA A 58 11.53 -11.82 4.63
C ALA A 58 12.36 -12.58 5.70
N VAL A 59 12.42 -13.90 5.61
CA VAL A 59 13.28 -14.71 6.48
C VAL A 59 14.75 -14.42 6.22
N GLU A 60 15.21 -14.41 4.97
CA GLU A 60 16.59 -14.08 4.58
C GLU A 60 17.02 -12.69 5.08
N TYR A 61 16.14 -11.69 4.98
CA TYR A 61 16.35 -10.37 5.57
C TYR A 61 16.72 -10.46 7.06
N ALA A 62 15.96 -11.25 7.83
CA ALA A 62 16.18 -11.38 9.27
C ALA A 62 17.53 -12.03 9.61
N TYR A 63 18.11 -12.82 8.70
CA TYR A 63 19.42 -13.44 8.89
C TYR A 63 20.61 -12.58 8.45
N GLY A 64 20.37 -11.40 7.87
CA GLY A 64 21.46 -10.48 7.52
C GLY A 64 21.32 -9.77 6.19
N GLY A 65 20.23 -9.98 5.45
CA GLY A 65 19.91 -9.19 4.26
C GLY A 65 19.30 -10.00 3.13
N ILE A 66 18.72 -9.28 2.18
CA ILE A 66 18.20 -9.84 0.92
C ILE A 66 18.92 -9.13 -0.22
N GLU A 67 19.34 -9.89 -1.22
CA GLU A 67 19.95 -9.36 -2.44
C GLU A 67 19.13 -9.77 -3.67
N ASN A 68 19.17 -8.95 -4.72
CA ASN A 68 18.65 -9.29 -6.05
C ASN A 68 17.16 -9.67 -6.14
N ILE A 69 16.28 -8.96 -5.43
CA ILE A 69 14.82 -9.10 -5.60
C ILE A 69 14.28 -8.28 -6.79
N SER A 70 13.24 -8.80 -7.43
CA SER A 70 12.51 -8.07 -8.48
C SER A 70 11.60 -7.00 -7.87
N PRO A 71 11.15 -5.99 -8.64
CA PRO A 71 10.18 -4.99 -8.18
C PRO A 71 8.88 -5.59 -7.65
N GLU A 72 8.38 -6.66 -8.26
CA GLU A 72 7.15 -7.34 -7.86
C GLU A 72 7.33 -8.02 -6.49
N VAL A 73 8.46 -8.71 -6.29
CA VAL A 73 8.81 -9.30 -4.99
C VAL A 73 9.00 -8.20 -3.95
N ALA A 74 9.67 -7.10 -4.30
CA ALA A 74 9.88 -5.96 -3.40
C ALA A 74 8.55 -5.30 -2.98
N LEU A 75 7.58 -5.20 -3.89
CA LEU A 75 6.25 -4.67 -3.57
C LEU A 75 5.48 -5.58 -2.60
N ARG A 76 5.52 -6.90 -2.82
CA ARG A 76 4.88 -7.84 -1.89
C ARG A 76 5.60 -7.89 -0.55
N LEU A 77 6.94 -7.81 -0.56
CA LEU A 77 7.74 -7.74 0.65
C LEU A 77 7.49 -6.45 1.43
N TYR A 78 7.31 -5.32 0.76
CA TYR A 78 6.89 -4.06 1.36
C TYR A 78 5.57 -4.21 2.14
N LEU A 79 4.55 -4.80 1.51
CA LEU A 79 3.26 -5.05 2.16
C LEU A 79 3.39 -6.01 3.34
N LEU A 80 4.18 -7.07 3.19
CA LEU A 80 4.46 -8.02 4.27
C LEU A 80 5.17 -7.34 5.44
N ALA A 81 6.20 -6.54 5.17
CA ALA A 81 6.96 -5.80 6.18
C ALA A 81 6.07 -4.84 6.97
N HIS A 82 5.14 -4.16 6.28
CA HIS A 82 4.16 -3.29 6.91
C HIS A 82 3.26 -4.08 7.87
N ILE A 83 2.73 -5.23 7.44
CA ILE A 83 1.89 -6.11 8.29
C ILE A 83 2.68 -6.66 9.49
N LEU A 84 3.95 -7.00 9.29
CA LEU A 84 4.83 -7.53 10.33
C LEU A 84 5.50 -6.45 11.19
N LEU A 85 5.14 -5.17 10.99
CA LEU A 85 5.60 -4.01 11.76
C LEU A 85 7.12 -3.83 11.73
N ASN A 86 7.74 -4.06 10.57
CA ASN A 86 9.18 -3.83 10.36
C ASN A 86 9.40 -2.55 9.55
N GLU A 87 9.55 -1.43 10.24
CA GLU A 87 9.71 -0.11 9.64
C GLU A 87 10.98 0.02 8.78
N ALA A 88 12.09 -0.57 9.23
CA ALA A 88 13.36 -0.52 8.49
C ALA A 88 13.26 -1.21 7.13
N LEU A 89 12.56 -2.36 7.06
CA LEU A 89 12.32 -3.06 5.81
C LEU A 89 11.30 -2.33 4.94
N VAL A 90 10.25 -1.74 5.54
CA VAL A 90 9.32 -0.85 4.84
C VAL A 90 10.07 0.29 4.15
N ASP A 91 10.93 1.00 4.87
CA ASP A 91 11.74 2.10 4.33
C ASP A 91 12.70 1.64 3.22
N GLY A 92 13.35 0.48 3.42
CA GLY A 92 14.23 -0.12 2.43
C GLY A 92 13.49 -0.44 1.13
N CYS A 93 12.34 -1.10 1.23
CA CYS A 93 11.51 -1.40 0.07
C CYS A 93 10.94 -0.12 -0.57
N THR A 94 10.50 0.87 0.21
CA THR A 94 10.03 2.16 -0.33
C THR A 94 11.12 2.83 -1.17
N LYS A 95 12.35 2.93 -0.67
CA LYS A 95 13.47 3.51 -1.44
C LYS A 95 13.72 2.72 -2.73
N PHE A 96 13.70 1.40 -2.65
CA PHE A 96 13.91 0.53 -3.81
C PHE A 96 12.84 0.71 -4.90
N LEU A 97 11.57 0.79 -4.49
CA LEU A 97 10.40 0.94 -5.37
C LEU A 97 10.31 2.35 -5.96
N CYS A 98 10.58 3.39 -5.17
CA CYS A 98 10.60 4.77 -5.66
C CYS A 98 11.59 4.97 -6.82
N ALA A 99 12.72 4.25 -6.81
CA ALA A 99 13.70 4.31 -7.87
C ALA A 99 13.29 3.56 -9.16
N ARG A 100 12.17 2.83 -9.15
CA ARG A 100 11.74 1.89 -10.22
C ARG A 100 10.26 2.05 -10.57
N ILE A 101 9.69 3.20 -10.28
CA ILE A 101 8.31 3.46 -10.67
C ILE A 101 8.23 3.71 -12.18
N GLU A 102 7.20 3.13 -12.80
CA GLU A 102 6.94 3.22 -14.23
C GLU A 102 5.44 3.07 -14.51
N GLU A 103 5.00 3.38 -15.74
CA GLU A 103 3.58 3.31 -16.12
C GLU A 103 2.98 1.92 -15.94
N THR A 104 3.78 0.87 -16.15
CA THR A 104 3.38 -0.54 -16.05
C THR A 104 3.09 -1.01 -14.63
N ASN A 105 3.61 -0.32 -13.59
CA ASN A 105 3.50 -0.75 -12.19
C ASN A 105 2.88 0.31 -11.25
N VAL A 106 2.58 1.51 -11.76
CA VAL A 106 2.05 2.62 -10.95
C VAL A 106 0.71 2.29 -10.31
N THR A 107 -0.13 1.46 -10.94
CA THR A 107 -1.46 1.10 -10.40
C THR A 107 -1.33 0.32 -9.10
N GLU A 108 -0.46 -0.68 -9.08
CA GLU A 108 -0.18 -1.52 -7.93
C GLU A 108 0.56 -0.73 -6.85
N LEU A 109 1.53 0.10 -7.24
CA LEU A 109 2.27 0.95 -6.30
C LEU A 109 1.38 2.01 -5.64
N TRP A 110 0.52 2.67 -6.42
CA TRP A 110 -0.48 3.61 -5.88
C TRP A 110 -1.39 2.93 -4.86
N SER A 111 -1.85 1.72 -5.19
CA SER A 111 -2.70 0.92 -4.30
C SER A 111 -1.99 0.56 -3.01
N ALA A 112 -0.77 0.04 -3.09
CA ALA A 112 0.03 -0.29 -1.92
C ALA A 112 0.34 0.94 -1.06
N ALA A 113 0.74 2.05 -1.69
CA ALA A 113 1.08 3.30 -1.01
C ALA A 113 -0.10 3.87 -0.22
N ASN A 114 -1.31 3.85 -0.80
CA ASN A 114 -2.50 4.35 -0.12
C ASN A 114 -2.96 3.42 1.01
N VAL A 115 -3.00 2.11 0.80
CA VAL A 115 -3.39 1.14 1.85
C VAL A 115 -2.48 1.23 3.07
N THR A 116 -1.19 1.45 2.84
CA THR A 116 -0.18 1.58 3.89
C THR A 116 0.02 3.03 4.37
N LYS A 117 -0.69 3.99 3.77
CA LYS A 117 -0.60 5.43 4.05
C LYS A 117 0.84 5.99 3.96
N ASN A 118 1.64 5.45 3.04
CA ASN A 118 3.03 5.86 2.85
C ASN A 118 3.09 7.09 1.94
N GLU A 119 3.21 8.26 2.56
CA GLU A 119 3.18 9.55 1.86
C GLU A 119 4.34 9.72 0.86
N VAL A 120 5.50 9.12 1.13
CA VAL A 120 6.66 9.16 0.21
C VAL A 120 6.32 8.43 -1.09
N LEU A 121 5.81 7.20 -0.98
CA LEU A 121 5.47 6.40 -2.15
C LEU A 121 4.25 6.99 -2.89
N ILE A 122 3.28 7.53 -2.17
CA ILE A 122 2.16 8.29 -2.76
C ILE A 122 2.71 9.42 -3.62
N GLY A 123 3.58 10.27 -3.06
CA GLY A 123 4.13 11.44 -3.76
C GLY A 123 4.88 11.08 -5.04
N VAL A 124 5.62 9.97 -5.03
CA VAL A 124 6.34 9.48 -6.23
C VAL A 124 5.39 8.92 -7.29
N CYS A 125 4.26 8.35 -6.89
CA CYS A 125 3.24 7.85 -7.83
C CYS A 125 2.41 8.96 -8.49
N VAL A 126 2.17 10.07 -7.79
CA VAL A 126 1.26 11.14 -8.21
C VAL A 126 1.46 11.60 -9.67
N PRO A 127 2.68 11.90 -10.16
CA PRO A 127 2.85 12.40 -11.52
C PRO A 127 2.39 11.42 -12.60
N LEU A 128 2.62 10.12 -12.40
CA LEU A 128 2.23 9.06 -13.34
C LEU A 128 0.73 8.76 -13.26
N VAL A 129 0.14 8.82 -12.06
CA VAL A 129 -1.32 8.71 -11.90
C VAL A 129 -2.03 9.88 -12.58
N ALA A 130 -1.54 11.11 -12.39
CA ALA A 130 -2.09 12.30 -13.04
C ALA A 130 -1.95 12.24 -14.57
N MET A 131 -0.82 11.77 -15.08
CA MET A 131 -0.61 11.60 -16.52
C MET A 131 -1.55 10.57 -17.15
N ASN A 132 -1.98 9.56 -16.38
CA ASN A 132 -2.89 8.50 -16.80
C ASN A 132 -4.31 8.71 -16.25
N TRP A 133 -4.70 9.97 -15.99
CA TRP A 133 -5.95 10.31 -15.29
C TRP A 133 -7.19 9.63 -15.89
N GLU A 134 -7.31 9.59 -17.22
CA GLU A 134 -8.44 8.97 -17.92
C GLU A 134 -8.66 7.49 -17.54
N MET A 135 -7.57 6.76 -17.31
CA MET A 135 -7.63 5.38 -16.82
C MET A 135 -8.05 5.33 -15.35
N PHE A 136 -7.44 6.16 -14.51
CA PHE A 136 -7.65 6.11 -13.06
C PHE A 136 -9.04 6.61 -12.63
N ARG A 137 -9.56 7.67 -13.25
CA ARG A 137 -10.85 8.29 -12.90
C ARG A 137 -12.06 7.39 -13.12
N THR A 138 -11.91 6.32 -13.91
CA THR A 138 -12.96 5.32 -14.16
C THR A 138 -12.69 4.01 -13.41
N SER A 139 -11.53 3.88 -12.77
CA SER A 139 -11.12 2.67 -12.06
C SER A 139 -11.82 2.58 -10.71
N ARG A 140 -12.68 1.57 -10.55
CA ARG A 140 -13.28 1.25 -9.25
C ARG A 140 -12.22 0.94 -8.19
N LEU A 141 -11.14 0.25 -8.57
CA LEU A 141 -10.06 -0.06 -7.62
C LEU A 141 -9.48 1.24 -7.06
N PHE A 142 -9.15 2.21 -7.93
CA PHE A 142 -8.65 3.52 -7.54
C PHE A 142 -9.59 4.23 -6.55
N HIS A 143 -10.90 4.24 -6.81
CA HIS A 143 -11.88 4.86 -5.91
C HIS A 143 -11.98 4.16 -4.55
N VAL A 144 -11.84 2.83 -4.50
CA VAL A 144 -11.85 2.08 -3.24
C VAL A 144 -10.61 2.41 -2.41
N ILE A 145 -9.43 2.27 -3.02
CA ILE A 145 -8.14 2.24 -2.29
C ILE A 145 -7.56 3.61 -2.01
N THR A 146 -7.90 4.65 -2.79
CA THR A 146 -7.28 5.96 -2.63
C THR A 146 -7.71 6.59 -1.32
N GLU A 147 -6.74 6.91 -0.46
CA GLU A 147 -6.96 7.58 0.81
C GLU A 147 -7.05 9.10 0.62
N ILE A 148 -7.58 9.82 1.63
CA ILE A 148 -7.72 11.28 1.59
C ILE A 148 -6.39 11.96 1.24
N LYS A 149 -5.29 11.51 1.85
CA LYS A 149 -3.94 12.03 1.58
C LYS A 149 -3.48 11.78 0.15
N GLY A 150 -3.77 10.60 -0.40
CA GLY A 150 -3.50 10.28 -1.80
C GLY A 150 -4.27 11.19 -2.75
N MET A 151 -5.57 11.36 -2.50
CA MET A 151 -6.42 12.24 -3.30
C MET A 151 -5.97 13.70 -3.24
N LEU A 152 -5.68 14.23 -2.04
CA LEU A 152 -5.14 15.59 -1.89
C LEU A 152 -3.82 15.78 -2.63
N SER A 153 -2.90 14.81 -2.51
CA SER A 153 -1.61 14.87 -3.19
C SER A 153 -1.77 14.85 -4.70
N LEU A 154 -2.72 14.05 -5.22
CA LEU A 154 -3.03 14.01 -6.63
C LEU A 154 -3.59 15.33 -7.13
N LEU A 155 -4.61 15.89 -6.46
CA LEU A 155 -5.21 17.19 -6.81
C LEU A 155 -4.19 18.34 -6.74
N GLY A 156 -3.23 18.27 -5.83
CA GLY A 156 -2.12 19.23 -5.74
C GLY A 156 -1.08 19.09 -6.85
N CYS A 157 -1.16 18.06 -7.70
CA CYS A 157 -0.23 17.88 -8.80
C CYS A 157 -0.48 18.95 -9.88
N PRO A 158 0.55 19.71 -10.32
CA PRO A 158 0.39 20.71 -11.38
C PRO A 158 -0.19 20.16 -12.70
N ARG A 159 -0.01 18.85 -12.97
CA ARG A 159 -0.59 18.19 -14.15
C ARG A 159 -2.10 18.14 -14.11
N MET A 160 -2.71 18.06 -12.92
CA MET A 160 -4.17 18.06 -12.78
C MET A 160 -4.80 19.39 -13.20
N ALA A 161 -4.05 20.49 -13.27
CA ALA A 161 -4.55 21.76 -13.79
C ALA A 161 -4.91 21.71 -15.29
N GLN A 162 -4.46 20.66 -16.00
CA GLN A 162 -4.80 20.42 -17.41
C GLN A 162 -6.13 19.67 -17.56
N GLU A 163 -6.61 19.03 -16.49
CA GLU A 163 -7.84 18.27 -16.48
C GLU A 163 -9.06 19.17 -16.30
N SER A 164 -10.18 18.81 -16.92
CA SER A 164 -11.42 19.58 -16.76
C SER A 164 -11.99 19.44 -15.35
N ALA A 165 -12.50 20.55 -14.80
CA ALA A 165 -13.15 20.57 -13.49
C ALA A 165 -14.26 19.52 -13.37
N THR A 166 -15.06 19.34 -14.43
CA THR A 166 -16.11 18.33 -14.50
C THR A 166 -15.59 16.90 -14.39
N SER A 167 -14.44 16.60 -15.02
CA SER A 167 -13.81 15.26 -14.94
C SER A 167 -13.35 14.97 -13.52
N ILE A 168 -12.68 15.94 -12.88
CA ILE A 168 -12.22 15.85 -11.49
C ILE A 168 -13.40 15.66 -10.54
N LEU A 169 -14.43 16.49 -10.67
CA LEU A 169 -15.60 16.46 -9.78
C LEU A 169 -16.33 15.12 -9.83
N LYS A 170 -16.52 14.55 -11.03
CA LYS A 170 -17.13 13.22 -11.19
C LYS A 170 -16.32 12.13 -10.48
N ALA A 171 -15.01 12.13 -10.65
CA ALA A 171 -14.14 11.15 -9.99
C ALA A 171 -14.17 11.30 -8.46
N LEU A 172 -14.22 12.54 -7.94
CA LEU A 172 -14.33 12.80 -6.51
C LEU A 172 -15.67 12.34 -5.92
N ILE A 173 -16.77 12.51 -6.66
CA ILE A 173 -18.09 12.00 -6.26
C ILE A 173 -18.06 10.46 -6.16
N GLU A 174 -17.52 9.79 -7.17
CA GLU A 174 -17.38 8.33 -7.18
C GLU A 174 -16.48 7.84 -6.03
N TRP A 175 -15.32 8.47 -5.85
CA TRP A 175 -14.40 8.18 -4.76
C TRP A 175 -15.05 8.31 -3.37
N ARG A 176 -15.81 9.39 -3.15
CA ARG A 176 -16.57 9.61 -1.91
C ARG A 176 -17.60 8.51 -1.68
N ASN A 177 -18.34 8.13 -2.72
CA ASN A 177 -19.46 7.19 -2.63
C ASN A 177 -19.04 5.72 -2.57
N THR A 178 -17.81 5.40 -2.96
CA THR A 178 -17.33 4.01 -3.07
C THR A 178 -17.04 3.36 -1.70
N SER A 179 -16.86 4.14 -0.64
CA SER A 179 -16.65 3.58 0.71
C SER A 179 -17.91 2.91 1.24
N ARG A 180 -17.77 1.67 1.73
CA ARG A 180 -18.82 0.92 2.45
C ARG A 180 -18.79 1.15 3.95
N ASP A 181 -17.71 1.72 4.46
CA ASP A 181 -17.53 2.04 5.87
C ASP A 181 -18.06 3.47 6.11
N ASP A 182 -18.96 3.61 7.10
CA ASP A 182 -19.64 4.87 7.41
C ASP A 182 -18.71 5.94 7.96
N GLU A 183 -17.71 5.56 8.76
CA GLU A 183 -16.71 6.48 9.30
C GLU A 183 -15.81 7.00 8.17
N VAL A 184 -15.32 6.09 7.32
CA VAL A 184 -14.51 6.44 6.14
C VAL A 184 -15.32 7.31 5.18
N ARG A 185 -16.60 6.97 4.94
CA ARG A 185 -17.48 7.74 4.06
C ARG A 185 -17.71 9.15 4.62
N THR A 186 -17.88 9.29 5.93
CA THR A 186 -18.01 10.60 6.59
C THR A 186 -16.74 11.42 6.44
N ALA A 187 -15.57 10.81 6.71
CA ALA A 187 -14.28 11.48 6.55
C ALA A 187 -14.03 11.92 5.09
N ARG A 188 -14.33 11.06 4.11
CA ARG A 188 -14.23 11.41 2.68
C ARG A 188 -15.21 12.51 2.29
N THR A 189 -16.41 12.56 2.89
CA THR A 189 -17.39 13.61 2.63
C THR A 189 -16.90 14.97 3.15
N THR A 190 -16.31 15.01 4.34
CA THR A 190 -15.67 16.24 4.84
C THR A 190 -14.52 16.66 3.92
N ALA A 191 -13.60 15.75 3.60
CA ALA A 191 -12.46 16.05 2.73
C ALA A 191 -12.90 16.48 1.32
N PHE A 192 -13.97 15.90 0.78
CA PHE A 192 -14.54 16.29 -0.51
C PHE A 192 -14.95 17.76 -0.53
N ARG A 193 -15.61 18.25 0.54
CA ARG A 193 -16.01 19.66 0.65
C ARG A 193 -14.79 20.58 0.60
N ASP A 194 -13.76 20.24 1.35
CA ASP A 194 -12.50 21.00 1.36
C ASP A 194 -11.82 20.99 -0.01
N MET A 195 -11.79 19.84 -0.69
CA MET A 195 -11.21 19.68 -2.03
C MET A 195 -11.94 20.51 -3.10
N VAL A 196 -13.28 20.53 -3.07
CA VAL A 196 -14.08 21.33 -4.02
C VAL A 196 -13.79 22.82 -3.84
N LEU A 197 -13.68 23.29 -2.59
CA LEU A 197 -13.32 24.68 -2.29
C LEU A 197 -11.91 25.01 -2.79
N LEU A 198 -10.94 24.10 -2.61
CA LEU A 198 -9.56 24.30 -3.07
C LEU A 198 -9.45 24.39 -4.60
N LEU A 199 -10.26 23.62 -5.32
CA LEU A 199 -10.28 23.63 -6.78
C LEU A 199 -10.97 24.88 -7.37
N ARG A 200 -11.54 25.75 -6.52
CA ARG A 200 -12.31 26.96 -6.92
C ARG A 200 -13.32 26.66 -8.02
N ILE A 201 -13.95 25.49 -7.94
CA ILE A 201 -15.04 25.11 -8.84
C ILE A 201 -16.28 25.87 -8.36
N GLU A 202 -16.29 27.19 -8.54
CA GLU A 202 -17.38 28.08 -8.16
C GLU A 202 -18.47 28.12 -9.26
N ASP A 203 -18.16 27.67 -10.49
CA ASP A 203 -19.00 27.85 -11.68
C ASP A 203 -19.65 26.57 -12.24
N THR A 204 -20.00 25.59 -11.40
CA THR A 204 -20.99 24.56 -11.80
C THR A 204 -22.11 24.41 -10.77
N PRO A 205 -23.06 25.38 -10.72
CA PRO A 205 -24.23 25.30 -9.84
C PRO A 205 -24.99 23.98 -10.00
N ASP A 206 -25.15 23.53 -11.25
CA ASP A 206 -25.99 22.38 -11.60
C ASP A 206 -25.44 21.01 -11.11
N LEU A 207 -24.15 20.92 -10.78
CA LEU A 207 -23.54 19.67 -10.27
C LEU A 207 -23.41 19.65 -8.74
N ILE A 208 -23.50 20.80 -8.10
CA ILE A 208 -23.32 20.97 -6.66
C ILE A 208 -24.66 20.85 -5.93
N THR A 209 -25.77 21.34 -6.51
CA THR A 209 -27.08 21.30 -5.83
C THR A 209 -27.68 19.90 -5.68
N ASP A 210 -27.30 18.92 -6.51
CA ASP A 210 -27.83 17.54 -6.44
C ASP A 210 -26.99 16.59 -5.56
N HIS A 211 -25.84 17.06 -5.04
CA HIS A 211 -24.82 16.18 -4.43
C HIS A 211 -24.28 16.64 -3.07
N PHE A 212 -24.84 17.71 -2.50
CA PHE A 212 -24.49 18.28 -1.20
C PHE A 212 -25.59 18.09 -0.16
#